data_AF-A0A1Z9F7S3-F1
#
_entry.id   AF-A0A1Z9F7S3-F1
#
_cell.length_a   1.000
_cell.length_b   1.000
_cell.length_c   1.000
_cell.angle_alpha   90.00
_cell.angle_beta   90.00
_cell.angle_gamma   90.00
#
_symmetry.space_group_name_H-M   'P 1'
#
loop_
_entity.id
_entity.type
_entity.pdbx_description
1 polymer ?
#
loop_
_entity_poly.entity_id
_entity_poly.type
_entity_poly.pdbx_seq_one_letter_code
_entity_poly.pdbx_strand_id
1 'polypeptide(L)'
;MAGTKTNERPGTRAQVKYVRSSAYKVREVLNLIRGKSFFEATDILSFSERRISDTVLKCLNSAAANAENNDNISVEELYISACYADEGPTLKRWRPRARGRATRIRKRTSHITLILGRYTPEELAEIRERAELKGSRTQQSATESRKRRVEKSKESDLQEEPNDEIPEQEEEPEETTVNEDSATDVKEDAPSVEDASDNADEAPYGTGSASPLEDGSAPSADFVIKGKVSTKIYHPEESSFFVRTKADVWFTDAETAEAAGFRLPSSMQKDQEAEETKVDQNQNDNGESE
;
A
#
# COMPACT_ATOMS: atom_id res chain seq x y z
N MET A 1 -36.48 -26.40 -12.92
CA MET A 1 -35.74 -27.67 -12.93
C MET A 1 -34.95 -27.77 -11.64
N ALA A 2 -35.05 -28.87 -10.90
CA ALA A 2 -34.19 -29.08 -9.73
C ALA A 2 -32.75 -29.25 -10.26
N GLY A 3 -31.88 -28.27 -9.97
CA GLY A 3 -30.47 -28.38 -10.34
C GLY A 3 -29.83 -29.60 -9.68
N THR A 4 -28.73 -30.10 -10.26
CA THR A 4 -27.93 -31.16 -9.63
C THR A 4 -27.57 -30.76 -8.21
N LYS A 5 -27.56 -31.75 -7.29
CA LYS A 5 -27.13 -31.50 -5.92
C LYS A 5 -25.72 -30.93 -5.96
N THR A 6 -25.40 -30.02 -5.04
CA THR A 6 -24.11 -29.33 -5.03
C THR A 6 -22.91 -30.28 -4.97
N ASN A 7 -23.09 -31.50 -4.45
CA ASN A 7 -22.08 -32.57 -4.40
C ASN A 7 -21.85 -33.30 -5.74
N GLU A 8 -22.76 -33.17 -6.71
CA GLU A 8 -22.78 -33.90 -7.99
C GLU A 8 -22.46 -32.97 -9.18
N ARG A 9 -22.02 -31.74 -8.89
CA ARG A 9 -21.70 -30.75 -9.92
C ARG A 9 -20.36 -31.12 -10.58
N PRO A 10 -20.28 -31.21 -11.92
CA PRO A 10 -19.03 -31.49 -12.61
C PRO A 10 -18.03 -30.36 -12.35
N GLY A 11 -16.77 -30.72 -12.09
CA GLY A 11 -15.69 -29.77 -11.83
C GLY A 11 -14.62 -30.30 -10.88
N THR A 12 -13.56 -29.51 -10.70
CA THR A 12 -12.44 -29.83 -9.82
C THR A 12 -12.80 -29.48 -8.38
N ARG A 13 -12.70 -30.47 -7.47
CA ARG A 13 -13.11 -30.33 -6.07
C ARG A 13 -11.90 -30.15 -5.15
N ALA A 14 -12.03 -29.23 -4.19
CA ALA A 14 -11.18 -29.18 -3.00
C ALA A 14 -12.04 -29.14 -1.73
N GLN A 15 -11.51 -29.71 -0.64
CA GLN A 15 -12.19 -29.72 0.64
C GLN A 15 -11.23 -29.53 1.80
N VAL A 16 -11.66 -28.77 2.80
CA VAL A 16 -10.97 -28.64 4.08
C VAL A 16 -11.90 -29.15 5.17
N LYS A 17 -11.45 -30.16 5.91
CA LYS A 17 -12.25 -30.82 6.95
C LYS A 17 -11.83 -30.38 8.35
N TYR A 18 -12.79 -30.42 9.28
CA TYR A 18 -12.58 -30.15 10.71
C TYR A 18 -12.08 -28.73 11.02
N VAL A 19 -12.50 -27.76 10.21
CA VAL A 19 -12.19 -26.34 10.45
C VAL A 19 -12.83 -25.91 11.77
N ARG A 20 -12.06 -25.24 12.63
CA ARG A 20 -12.48 -24.82 13.98
C ARG A 20 -13.35 -23.56 13.96
N SER A 21 -14.34 -23.53 13.08
CA SER A 21 -15.30 -22.44 12.91
C SER A 21 -16.72 -22.99 12.75
N SER A 22 -17.72 -22.16 13.04
CA SER A 22 -19.12 -22.53 12.77
C SER A 22 -19.42 -22.41 11.28
N ALA A 23 -20.15 -23.38 10.72
CA ALA A 23 -20.57 -23.34 9.32
C ALA A 23 -21.28 -22.03 8.91
N TYR A 24 -22.08 -21.45 9.80
CA TYR A 24 -22.75 -20.15 9.55
C TYR A 24 -21.78 -19.03 9.17
N LYS A 25 -20.73 -18.82 9.98
CA LYS A 25 -19.71 -17.80 9.72
C LYS A 25 -18.94 -18.03 8.42
N VAL A 26 -18.72 -19.31 8.07
CA VAL A 26 -18.07 -19.68 6.81
C VAL A 26 -18.98 -19.36 5.62
N ARG A 27 -20.27 -19.73 5.69
CA ARG A 27 -21.23 -19.52 4.61
C ARG A 27 -21.36 -18.06 4.20
N GLU A 28 -21.24 -17.14 5.16
CA GLU A 28 -21.29 -15.72 4.89
C GLU A 28 -20.14 -15.26 3.99
N VAL A 29 -18.94 -15.79 4.18
CA VAL A 29 -17.81 -15.54 3.28
C VAL A 29 -17.99 -16.27 1.94
N LEU A 30 -18.47 -17.51 1.96
CA LEU A 30 -18.72 -18.27 0.73
C LEU A 30 -19.77 -17.63 -0.18
N ASN A 31 -20.74 -16.92 0.39
CA ASN A 31 -21.74 -16.19 -0.37
C ASN A 31 -21.14 -15.02 -1.17
N LEU A 32 -20.04 -14.43 -0.71
CA LEU A 32 -19.37 -13.33 -1.44
C LEU A 32 -18.68 -13.81 -2.71
N ILE A 33 -18.21 -15.06 -2.74
CA ILE A 33 -17.39 -15.61 -3.83
C ILE A 33 -18.17 -16.53 -4.78
N ARG A 34 -19.45 -16.79 -4.51
CA ARG A 34 -20.24 -17.74 -5.31
C ARG A 34 -20.43 -17.21 -6.74
N GLY A 35 -20.07 -18.02 -7.73
CA GLY A 35 -20.24 -17.69 -9.15
C GLY A 35 -19.22 -16.69 -9.70
N LYS A 36 -18.18 -16.34 -8.92
CA LYS A 36 -17.13 -15.42 -9.35
C LYS A 36 -15.99 -16.14 -10.05
N SER A 37 -15.22 -15.40 -10.85
CA SER A 37 -13.97 -15.90 -11.43
C SER A 37 -12.95 -16.19 -10.31
N PHE A 38 -11.96 -17.02 -10.62
CA PHE A 38 -10.91 -17.35 -9.65
C PHE A 38 -10.20 -16.09 -9.10
N PHE A 39 -9.82 -15.15 -9.97
CA PHE A 39 -9.11 -13.94 -9.56
C PHE A 39 -9.99 -13.01 -8.74
N GLU A 40 -11.24 -12.76 -9.17
CA GLU A 40 -12.15 -11.89 -8.42
C GLU A 40 -12.43 -12.47 -7.01
N ALA A 41 -12.60 -13.80 -6.92
CA ALA A 41 -12.77 -14.46 -5.63
C ALA A 41 -11.52 -14.35 -4.74
N THR A 42 -10.33 -14.47 -5.32
CA THR A 42 -9.05 -14.31 -4.63
C THR A 42 -8.90 -12.92 -4.04
N ASP A 43 -9.25 -11.89 -4.81
CA ASP A 43 -9.21 -10.49 -4.36
C ASP A 43 -10.17 -10.25 -3.20
N ILE A 44 -11.43 -10.70 -3.34
CA ILE A 44 -12.45 -10.56 -2.30
C ILE A 44 -12.03 -11.23 -1.01
N LEU A 45 -11.43 -12.43 -1.08
CA LEU A 45 -10.98 -13.15 0.10
C LEU A 45 -9.77 -12.46 0.74
N SER A 46 -8.86 -11.92 -0.06
CA SER A 46 -7.64 -11.25 0.42
C SER A 46 -7.96 -9.95 1.17
N PHE A 47 -8.99 -9.21 0.74
CA PHE A 47 -9.43 -7.96 1.38
C PHE A 47 -10.59 -8.15 2.36
N SER A 48 -11.00 -9.38 2.65
CA SER A 48 -12.07 -9.62 3.62
C SER A 48 -11.55 -9.52 5.06
N GLU A 49 -12.20 -8.69 5.87
CA GLU A 49 -11.87 -8.51 7.31
C GLU A 49 -12.07 -9.79 8.15
N ARG A 50 -12.82 -10.77 7.63
CA ARG A 50 -13.19 -11.97 8.38
C ARG A 50 -12.06 -12.99 8.33
N ARG A 51 -11.40 -13.27 9.47
CA ARG A 51 -10.36 -14.30 9.62
C ARG A 51 -10.62 -15.68 8.97
N ILE A 52 -11.87 -16.06 8.72
CA ILE A 52 -12.19 -17.31 8.02
C ILE A 52 -11.82 -17.26 6.53
N SER A 53 -11.69 -16.08 5.94
CA SER A 53 -11.27 -15.83 4.56
C SER A 53 -9.94 -16.50 4.27
N ASP A 54 -8.94 -16.38 5.15
CA ASP A 54 -7.63 -17.02 5.01
C ASP A 54 -7.72 -18.53 4.78
N THR A 55 -8.66 -19.19 5.49
CA THR A 55 -8.85 -20.64 5.36
C THR A 55 -9.55 -21.00 4.05
N VAL A 56 -10.51 -20.17 3.63
CA VAL A 56 -11.21 -20.33 2.34
C VAL A 56 -10.26 -20.06 1.18
N LEU A 57 -9.41 -19.05 1.28
CA LEU A 57 -8.39 -18.70 0.29
C LEU A 57 -7.40 -19.84 0.08
N LYS A 58 -6.90 -20.44 1.16
CA LYS A 58 -6.06 -21.65 1.07
C LYS A 58 -6.78 -22.81 0.38
N CYS A 59 -8.07 -23.00 0.67
CA CYS A 59 -8.88 -24.02 0.00
C CYS A 59 -9.05 -23.71 -1.50
N LEU A 60 -9.23 -22.44 -1.87
CA LEU A 60 -9.38 -21.99 -3.25
C LEU A 60 -8.09 -22.20 -4.04
N ASN A 61 -6.94 -21.83 -3.47
CA ASN A 61 -5.62 -22.04 -4.07
C ASN A 61 -5.32 -23.54 -4.26
N SER A 62 -5.71 -24.37 -3.29
CA SER A 62 -5.61 -25.83 -3.44
C SER A 62 -6.51 -26.37 -4.56
N ALA A 63 -7.69 -25.78 -4.77
CA ALA A 63 -8.57 -26.17 -5.87
C ALA A 63 -7.98 -25.81 -7.23
N ALA A 64 -7.39 -24.62 -7.37
CA ALA A 64 -6.68 -24.21 -8.57
C ALA A 64 -5.47 -25.10 -8.87
N ALA A 65 -4.64 -25.39 -7.86
CA ALA A 65 -3.51 -26.30 -8.01
C ALA A 65 -3.94 -27.72 -8.44
N ASN A 66 -5.10 -28.20 -7.96
CA ASN A 66 -5.65 -29.48 -8.41
C ASN A 66 -6.11 -29.42 -9.88
N ALA A 67 -6.68 -28.29 -10.31
CA ALA A 67 -7.17 -28.10 -11.67
C ALA A 67 -6.01 -28.01 -12.67
N GLU A 68 -4.93 -27.32 -12.30
CA GLU A 68 -3.71 -27.24 -13.11
C GLU A 68 -3.03 -28.62 -13.22
N ASN A 69 -2.78 -29.29 -12.08
CA ASN A 69 -1.96 -30.50 -12.09
C ASN A 69 -2.69 -31.75 -12.56
N ASN A 70 -3.97 -31.91 -12.21
CA ASN A 70 -4.72 -33.14 -12.53
C ASN A 70 -5.53 -32.99 -13.81
N ASP A 71 -6.17 -31.84 -14.00
CA ASP A 71 -7.10 -31.60 -15.11
C ASP A 71 -6.45 -30.81 -16.27
N ASN A 72 -5.22 -30.30 -16.09
CA ASN A 72 -4.48 -29.46 -17.05
C ASN A 72 -5.26 -28.22 -17.51
N ILE A 73 -6.03 -27.63 -16.58
CA ILE A 73 -6.84 -26.43 -16.84
C ILE A 73 -6.10 -25.20 -16.30
N SER A 74 -5.96 -24.15 -17.12
CA SER A 74 -5.38 -22.87 -16.71
C SER A 74 -6.28 -22.14 -15.71
N VAL A 75 -5.68 -21.42 -14.77
CA VAL A 75 -6.37 -20.68 -13.70
C VAL A 75 -7.30 -19.60 -14.23
N GLU A 76 -6.96 -18.99 -15.37
CA GLU A 76 -7.78 -17.95 -16.03
C GLU A 76 -9.14 -18.47 -16.48
N GLU A 77 -9.24 -19.77 -16.75
CA GLU A 77 -10.46 -20.39 -17.26
C GLU A 77 -11.39 -20.86 -16.15
N LEU A 78 -11.00 -20.69 -14.88
CA LEU A 78 -11.70 -21.23 -13.72
C LEU A 78 -12.66 -20.24 -13.09
N TYR A 79 -13.80 -20.76 -12.65
CA TYR A 79 -14.76 -20.05 -11.81
C TYR A 79 -15.34 -20.93 -10.71
N ILE A 80 -15.88 -20.29 -9.68
CA ILE A 80 -16.49 -21.01 -8.55
C ILE A 80 -17.90 -21.45 -8.94
N SER A 81 -18.01 -22.70 -9.42
CA SER A 81 -19.28 -23.33 -9.78
C SER A 81 -20.16 -23.60 -8.56
N ALA A 82 -19.55 -24.09 -7.47
CA ALA A 82 -20.26 -24.33 -6.22
C ALA A 82 -19.34 -24.17 -5.00
N CYS A 83 -19.91 -23.60 -3.94
CA CYS A 83 -19.23 -23.43 -2.66
C CYS A 83 -20.23 -23.62 -1.51
N TYR A 84 -19.87 -24.45 -0.54
CA TYR A 84 -20.73 -24.72 0.61
C TYR A 84 -19.90 -25.11 1.84
N ALA A 85 -20.52 -24.94 3.00
CA ALA A 85 -19.96 -25.35 4.27
C ALA A 85 -20.97 -26.17 5.06
N ASP A 86 -20.57 -27.40 5.39
CA ASP A 86 -21.34 -28.35 6.16
C ASP A 86 -20.95 -28.30 7.63
N GLU A 87 -21.87 -28.70 8.51
CA GLU A 87 -21.57 -28.83 9.93
C GLU A 87 -20.68 -30.04 10.17
N GLY A 88 -19.58 -29.83 10.91
CA GLY A 88 -18.71 -30.90 11.36
C GLY A 88 -19.06 -31.38 12.78
N PRO A 89 -18.25 -32.29 13.35
CA PRO A 89 -18.46 -32.77 14.71
C PRO A 89 -18.41 -31.61 15.71
N THR A 90 -19.42 -31.55 16.58
CA THR A 90 -19.53 -30.51 17.61
C THR A 90 -19.07 -31.04 18.95
N LEU A 91 -18.00 -30.44 19.49
CA LEU A 91 -17.50 -30.76 20.83
C LEU A 91 -18.34 -30.04 21.88
N LYS A 92 -18.75 -30.79 22.92
CA LYS A 92 -19.53 -30.27 24.05
C LYS A 92 -18.57 -29.87 25.18
N ARG A 93 -18.76 -28.68 25.76
CA ARG A 93 -18.06 -28.20 26.97
C ARG A 93 -19.09 -27.61 27.93
N TRP A 94 -18.90 -27.81 29.22
CA TRP A 94 -19.79 -27.25 30.24
C TRP A 94 -19.22 -25.94 30.77
N ARG A 95 -20.09 -24.96 31.01
CA ARG A 95 -19.74 -23.69 31.64
C ARG A 95 -20.60 -23.49 32.89
N PRO A 96 -19.99 -23.30 34.07
CA PRO A 96 -20.72 -23.00 35.28
C PRO A 96 -21.43 -21.64 35.14
N ARG A 97 -22.61 -21.52 35.75
CA ARG A 97 -23.44 -20.32 35.82
C ARG A 97 -24.00 -20.18 37.24
N ALA A 98 -24.59 -19.01 37.53
CA ALA A 98 -25.17 -18.69 38.83
C ALA A 98 -26.17 -19.76 39.31
N ARG A 99 -26.28 -19.91 40.63
CA ARG A 99 -27.20 -20.85 41.31
C ARG A 99 -26.99 -22.32 40.91
N GLY A 100 -25.73 -22.77 40.80
CA GLY A 100 -25.38 -24.17 40.50
C GLY A 100 -25.76 -24.66 39.09
N ARG A 101 -26.17 -23.76 38.18
CA ARG A 101 -26.57 -24.14 36.82
C ARG A 101 -25.35 -24.40 35.95
N ALA A 102 -25.41 -25.43 35.10
CA ALA A 102 -24.40 -25.69 34.08
C ALA A 102 -25.01 -25.52 32.69
N THR A 103 -24.44 -24.63 31.88
CA THR A 103 -24.86 -24.42 30.48
C THR A 103 -23.85 -25.05 29.53
N ARG A 104 -24.32 -25.54 28.38
CA ARG A 104 -23.46 -26.20 27.38
C ARG A 104 -22.93 -25.20 26.36
N ILE A 105 -21.62 -25.09 26.24
CA ILE A 105 -20.95 -24.45 25.11
C ILE A 105 -20.74 -25.49 24.02
N ARG A 106 -21.14 -25.16 22.80
CA ARG A 106 -20.86 -25.96 21.59
C ARG A 106 -19.63 -25.39 20.89
N LYS A 107 -18.55 -26.16 20.84
CA LYS A 107 -17.38 -25.87 20.00
C LYS A 107 -17.61 -26.55 18.66
N ARG A 108 -18.31 -25.84 17.78
CA ARG A 108 -18.68 -26.30 16.43
C ARG A 108 -17.44 -26.35 15.54
N THR A 109 -17.43 -27.30 14.62
CA THR A 109 -16.50 -27.36 13.50
C THR A 109 -17.28 -27.37 12.20
N SER A 110 -16.59 -27.19 11.08
CA SER A 110 -17.19 -27.21 9.75
C SER A 110 -16.31 -27.93 8.74
N HIS A 111 -16.94 -28.40 7.67
CA HIS A 111 -16.28 -28.89 6.47
C HIS A 111 -16.57 -27.91 5.34
N ILE A 112 -15.53 -27.40 4.69
CA ILE A 112 -15.63 -26.45 3.58
C ILE A 112 -15.38 -27.24 2.30
N THR A 113 -16.25 -27.08 1.31
CA THR A 113 -16.08 -27.68 -0.01
C THR A 113 -16.23 -26.61 -1.07
N LEU A 114 -15.25 -26.56 -1.99
CA LEU A 114 -15.24 -25.71 -3.17
C LEU A 114 -15.16 -26.60 -4.41
N ILE A 115 -15.90 -26.23 -5.43
CA ILE A 115 -15.91 -26.88 -6.74
C ILE A 115 -15.70 -25.78 -7.78
N LEU A 116 -14.59 -25.91 -8.52
CA LEU A 116 -14.27 -25.05 -9.64
C LEU A 116 -14.82 -25.65 -10.93
N GLY A 117 -15.47 -24.81 -11.73
CA GLY A 117 -15.87 -25.11 -13.10
C GLY A 117 -14.93 -24.43 -14.08
N ARG A 118 -14.91 -24.93 -15.32
CA ARG A 118 -14.24 -24.29 -16.45
C ARG A 118 -15.27 -23.52 -17.26
N TYR A 119 -14.95 -22.28 -17.64
CA TYR A 119 -15.76 -21.54 -18.60
C TYR A 119 -15.74 -22.21 -19.97
N THR A 120 -16.82 -22.04 -20.73
CA THR A 120 -16.80 -22.41 -22.14
C THR A 120 -15.89 -21.45 -22.93
N PRO A 121 -15.30 -21.87 -24.06
CA PRO A 121 -14.47 -21.00 -24.88
C PRO A 121 -15.20 -19.73 -25.35
N GLU A 122 -16.50 -19.84 -25.62
CA GLU A 122 -17.37 -18.72 -26.01
C GLU A 122 -17.50 -17.70 -24.87
N GLU A 123 -17.81 -18.16 -23.65
CA GLU A 123 -17.89 -17.31 -22.47
C GLU A 123 -16.55 -16.63 -22.15
N LEU A 124 -15.42 -17.32 -22.36
CA LEU A 124 -14.10 -16.73 -22.16
C LEU A 124 -13.82 -15.59 -23.14
N ALA A 125 -14.22 -15.74 -24.40
CA ALA A 125 -14.08 -14.69 -25.40
C ALA A 125 -14.92 -13.46 -24.99
N GLU A 126 -16.18 -13.65 -24.58
CA GLU A 126 -17.04 -12.56 -24.10
C GLU A 126 -16.47 -11.85 -22.86
N ILE A 127 -15.91 -12.60 -21.92
CA ILE A 127 -15.29 -12.03 -20.71
C ILE A 127 -14.06 -11.19 -21.08
N ARG A 128 -13.22 -11.68 -22.01
CA ARG A 128 -12.04 -10.97 -22.50
C ARG A 128 -12.41 -9.70 -23.25
N GLU A 129 -13.35 -9.78 -24.20
CA GLU A 129 -13.86 -8.62 -24.92
C GLU A 129 -14.48 -7.58 -23.97
N ARG A 130 -15.28 -8.02 -22.99
CA ARG A 130 -15.84 -7.12 -21.98
C ARG A 130 -14.75 -6.45 -21.14
N ALA A 131 -13.69 -7.18 -20.79
CA ALA A 131 -12.56 -6.62 -20.05
C ALA A 131 -11.78 -5.59 -20.88
N GLU A 132 -11.53 -5.87 -22.16
CA GLU A 132 -10.87 -4.96 -23.10
C GLU A 132 -11.68 -3.67 -23.32
N LEU A 133 -12.99 -3.79 -23.56
CA LEU A 133 -13.91 -2.65 -23.69
C LEU A 133 -13.90 -1.79 -22.41
N LYS A 134 -13.89 -2.42 -21.24
CA LYS A 134 -13.83 -1.71 -19.95
C LYS A 134 -12.48 -1.00 -19.75
N GLY A 135 -11.37 -1.63 -20.15
CA GLY A 135 -10.04 -1.02 -20.13
C GLY A 135 -9.95 0.19 -21.05
N SER A 136 -10.38 0.03 -22.30
CA SER A 136 -10.40 1.10 -23.30
C SER A 136 -11.26 2.29 -22.87
N ARG A 137 -12.48 2.02 -22.37
CA ARG A 137 -13.38 3.07 -21.86
C ARG A 137 -12.78 3.84 -20.68
N THR A 138 -12.06 3.15 -19.79
CA THR A 138 -11.39 3.79 -18.66
C THR A 138 -10.27 4.71 -19.16
N GLN A 139 -9.46 4.24 -20.11
CA GLN A 139 -8.40 5.04 -20.74
C GLN A 139 -8.97 6.27 -21.47
N GLN A 140 -10.03 6.11 -22.26
CA GLN A 140 -10.70 7.21 -22.95
C GLN A 140 -11.28 8.24 -21.98
N SER A 141 -11.95 7.80 -20.91
CA SER A 141 -12.48 8.74 -19.90
C SER A 141 -11.36 9.50 -19.17
N ALA A 142 -10.20 8.87 -18.96
CA ALA A 142 -9.04 9.49 -18.34
C ALA A 142 -8.38 10.52 -19.26
N THR A 143 -8.29 10.25 -20.56
CA THR A 143 -7.78 11.21 -21.55
C THR A 143 -8.74 12.38 -21.76
N GLU A 144 -10.03 12.12 -21.83
CA GLU A 144 -11.07 13.16 -21.95
C GLU A 144 -11.10 14.09 -20.73
N SER A 145 -11.04 13.53 -19.52
CA SER A 145 -10.99 14.33 -18.28
C SER A 145 -9.71 15.16 -18.17
N ARG A 146 -8.55 14.63 -18.59
CA ARG A 146 -7.30 15.39 -18.68
C ARG A 146 -7.43 16.53 -19.70
N LYS A 147 -7.98 16.25 -20.89
CA LYS A 147 -8.19 17.26 -21.95
C LYS A 147 -9.09 18.40 -21.47
N ARG A 148 -10.21 18.08 -20.82
CA ARG A 148 -11.14 19.07 -20.27
C ARG A 148 -10.50 19.95 -19.18
N ARG A 149 -9.62 19.39 -18.34
CA ARG A 149 -8.91 20.16 -17.32
C ARG A 149 -7.91 21.14 -17.95
N VAL A 150 -7.21 20.71 -19.01
CA VAL A 150 -6.28 21.57 -19.75
C VAL A 150 -7.00 22.69 -20.50
N GLU A 151 -8.12 22.38 -21.17
CA GLU A 151 -8.95 23.38 -21.85
C GLU A 151 -9.50 24.42 -20.86
N LYS A 152 -9.98 23.97 -19.69
CA LYS A 152 -10.46 24.87 -18.64
C LYS A 152 -9.37 25.82 -18.12
N SER A 153 -8.12 25.34 -18.00
CA SER A 153 -6.97 26.18 -17.60
C SER A 153 -6.63 27.20 -18.70
N LYS A 154 -6.64 26.79 -19.97
CA LYS A 154 -6.40 27.71 -21.09
C LYS A 154 -7.50 28.76 -21.22
N GLU A 155 -8.75 28.40 -20.92
CA GLU A 155 -9.88 29.34 -20.93
C GLU A 155 -9.78 30.36 -19.80
N SER A 156 -9.27 29.99 -18.62
CA SER A 156 -8.98 30.96 -17.56
C SER A 156 -7.83 31.88 -17.94
N ASP A 157 -6.76 31.35 -18.53
CA ASP A 157 -5.60 32.14 -18.97
C ASP A 157 -5.98 33.14 -20.09
N LEU A 158 -6.96 32.81 -20.94
CA LEU A 158 -7.47 33.69 -22.01
C LEU A 158 -8.48 34.75 -21.54
N GLN A 159 -9.02 34.62 -20.32
CA GLN A 159 -9.92 35.63 -19.73
C GLN A 159 -9.15 36.68 -18.91
N GLU A 160 -7.87 36.43 -18.63
CA GLU A 160 -6.94 37.36 -17.98
C GLU A 160 -6.02 38.04 -19.02
N GLU A 161 -6.57 38.86 -19.92
CA GLU A 161 -5.80 39.90 -20.64
C GLU A 161 -6.63 41.20 -20.66
N PRO A 162 -5.98 42.38 -20.59
CA PRO A 162 -6.42 43.52 -19.76
C PRO A 162 -7.32 44.51 -20.50
N ASN A 163 -8.31 45.05 -19.80
CA ASN A 163 -8.99 46.29 -20.18
C ASN A 163 -8.15 47.48 -19.66
N ASP A 164 -7.24 47.99 -20.51
CA ASP A 164 -6.58 49.28 -20.30
C ASP A 164 -7.50 50.42 -20.76
N GLU A 165 -8.14 51.09 -19.80
CA GLU A 165 -8.58 52.49 -19.92
C GLU A 165 -8.08 53.25 -18.69
N ILE A 166 -6.99 54.00 -18.86
CA ILE A 166 -6.38 54.84 -17.82
C ILE A 166 -7.21 56.14 -17.69
N PRO A 167 -7.51 56.59 -16.45
CA PRO A 167 -7.16 57.97 -16.10
C PRO A 167 -6.20 58.02 -14.91
N GLU A 168 -5.18 58.86 -15.09
CA GLU A 168 -4.16 59.28 -14.13
C GLU A 168 -4.77 59.74 -12.79
N GLN A 169 -4.22 59.26 -11.68
CA GLN A 169 -3.72 60.11 -10.59
C GLN A 169 -2.81 59.32 -9.65
N GLU A 170 -1.63 59.91 -9.42
CA GLU A 170 -0.53 59.46 -8.58
C GLU A 170 -0.91 59.41 -7.09
N GLU A 171 -0.49 58.35 -6.37
CA GLU A 171 0.48 58.42 -5.26
C GLU A 171 0.87 56.98 -4.81
N GLU A 172 2.19 56.74 -4.68
CA GLU A 172 2.88 55.49 -4.28
C GLU A 172 2.93 55.27 -2.73
N PRO A 173 3.74 54.34 -2.17
CA PRO A 173 3.81 52.87 -2.31
C PRO A 173 3.78 52.13 -0.93
N GLU A 174 3.62 50.79 -0.91
CA GLU A 174 4.65 49.86 -0.38
C GLU A 174 4.22 48.37 -0.31
N GLU A 175 5.04 47.58 -0.98
CA GLU A 175 5.53 46.21 -0.76
C GLU A 175 4.62 44.95 -0.77
N THR A 176 4.92 44.21 -1.83
CA THR A 176 4.61 42.85 -2.26
C THR A 176 5.34 41.76 -1.47
N THR A 177 4.74 40.57 -1.35
CA THR A 177 5.36 39.33 -1.84
C THR A 177 4.29 38.29 -2.18
N VAL A 178 4.51 37.59 -3.28
CA VAL A 178 3.55 36.70 -3.98
C VAL A 178 4.08 35.27 -3.89
N ASN A 179 3.15 34.32 -3.75
CA ASN A 179 3.25 32.94 -4.23
C ASN A 179 3.38 32.96 -5.78
N GLU A 180 3.73 31.94 -6.56
CA GLU A 180 3.82 30.48 -6.43
C GLU A 180 4.52 29.97 -7.71
N ASP A 181 4.95 28.71 -7.68
CA ASP A 181 5.09 27.78 -8.82
C ASP A 181 6.09 28.03 -9.96
N SER A 182 6.95 27.04 -10.19
CA SER A 182 6.67 26.02 -11.22
C SER A 182 7.86 25.11 -11.49
N ALA A 183 7.54 23.84 -11.70
CA ALA A 183 8.41 22.87 -12.35
C ALA A 183 8.49 23.17 -13.86
N THR A 184 9.65 22.95 -14.48
CA THR A 184 9.74 22.36 -15.82
C THR A 184 11.11 21.73 -16.08
N ASP A 185 11.05 20.73 -16.96
CA ASP A 185 12.00 19.70 -17.36
C ASP A 185 12.63 20.10 -18.72
N VAL A 186 13.95 19.96 -18.92
CA VAL A 186 14.58 19.93 -20.26
C VAL A 186 15.74 18.93 -20.30
N LYS A 187 15.72 18.14 -21.39
CA LYS A 187 16.64 17.09 -21.83
C LYS A 187 17.97 17.58 -22.44
N GLU A 188 18.95 16.66 -22.35
CA GLU A 188 20.04 16.32 -23.29
C GLU A 188 21.10 17.38 -23.67
N ASP A 189 22.34 17.18 -23.23
CA ASP A 189 23.47 17.02 -24.15
C ASP A 189 24.67 16.35 -23.47
N ALA A 190 25.39 15.48 -24.19
CA ALA A 190 26.67 14.91 -23.76
C ALA A 190 27.82 15.69 -24.43
N PRO A 191 28.95 15.90 -23.73
CA PRO A 191 30.18 15.40 -24.31
C PRO A 191 31.17 14.80 -23.30
N SER A 192 31.89 13.80 -23.77
CA SER A 192 33.09 13.20 -23.18
C SER A 192 34.33 14.10 -23.35
N VAL A 193 35.12 14.30 -22.29
CA VAL A 193 36.60 14.36 -22.34
C VAL A 193 37.19 14.18 -20.94
N GLU A 194 38.32 13.47 -20.90
CA GLU A 194 39.21 13.20 -19.78
C GLU A 194 39.87 14.49 -19.27
N ASP A 195 39.97 14.68 -17.95
CA ASP A 195 41.25 14.91 -17.25
C ASP A 195 41.09 15.03 -15.72
N ALA A 196 42.16 14.66 -15.03
CA ALA A 196 42.25 14.52 -13.59
C ALA A 196 42.52 15.85 -12.83
N SER A 197 42.24 15.78 -11.52
CA SER A 197 42.66 16.64 -10.40
C SER A 197 41.73 17.80 -9.97
N ASP A 198 41.34 17.69 -8.69
CA ASP A 198 40.88 18.72 -7.75
C ASP A 198 39.51 19.38 -7.97
N ASN A 199 38.47 18.75 -7.39
CA ASN A 199 37.31 19.47 -6.84
C ASN A 199 36.83 18.75 -5.56
N ALA A 200 37.11 19.36 -4.40
CA ALA A 200 36.76 18.84 -3.08
C ALA A 200 35.33 19.18 -2.63
N ASP A 201 34.47 19.68 -3.52
CA ASP A 201 33.14 20.21 -3.17
C ASP A 201 31.95 19.55 -3.86
N GLU A 202 32.12 18.40 -4.54
CA GLU A 202 31.02 17.75 -5.25
C GLU A 202 30.47 16.52 -4.52
N ALA A 203 29.99 16.77 -3.30
CA ALA A 203 29.17 15.85 -2.56
C ALA A 203 27.67 16.07 -2.90
N PRO A 204 26.86 15.02 -3.03
CA PRO A 204 25.52 15.09 -3.63
C PRO A 204 24.53 15.99 -2.86
N TYR A 205 24.81 16.32 -1.60
CA TYR A 205 23.97 17.16 -0.74
C TYR A 205 24.78 18.23 0.02
N GLY A 206 25.91 18.67 -0.52
CA GLY A 206 26.78 19.69 0.09
C GLY A 206 27.86 19.12 1.00
N THR A 207 28.65 20.02 1.62
CA THR A 207 29.81 19.70 2.45
C THR A 207 29.43 18.79 3.62
N GLY A 208 30.08 17.62 3.74
CA GLY A 208 29.78 16.64 4.80
C GLY A 208 28.75 15.57 4.41
N SER A 209 28.33 15.51 3.15
CA SER A 209 27.57 14.38 2.59
C SER A 209 28.47 13.50 1.70
N ALA A 210 28.17 12.20 1.60
CA ALA A 210 28.90 11.31 0.70
C ALA A 210 28.03 10.14 0.21
N SER A 211 28.31 9.67 -1.00
CA SER A 211 27.69 8.47 -1.55
C SER A 211 28.25 7.21 -0.88
N PRO A 212 27.43 6.17 -0.66
CA PRO A 212 27.91 4.89 -0.12
C PRO A 212 28.84 4.17 -1.10
N LEU A 213 29.68 3.27 -0.59
CA LEU A 213 30.44 2.33 -1.43
C LEU A 213 29.52 1.33 -2.13
N GLU A 214 30.04 0.56 -3.09
CA GLU A 214 29.29 -0.49 -3.80
C GLU A 214 28.64 -1.51 -2.84
N ASP A 215 29.25 -1.75 -1.68
CA ASP A 215 28.74 -2.63 -0.62
C ASP A 215 27.67 -1.98 0.28
N GLY A 216 27.39 -0.67 0.11
CA GLY A 216 26.46 0.10 0.95
C GLY A 216 27.07 0.60 2.27
N SER A 217 28.37 0.38 2.49
CA SER A 217 29.11 0.83 3.66
C SER A 217 29.48 2.31 3.59
N ALA A 218 29.79 2.90 4.75
CA ALA A 218 30.25 4.28 4.87
C ALA A 218 31.61 4.48 4.17
N PRO A 219 31.85 5.64 3.55
CA PRO A 219 33.10 5.93 2.86
C PRO A 219 34.29 6.26 3.76
N SER A 220 34.05 6.88 4.92
CA SER A 220 35.04 7.09 6.00
C SER A 220 34.38 6.80 7.34
N ALA A 221 35.19 6.60 8.38
CA ALA A 221 34.72 6.45 9.76
C ALA A 221 34.03 7.72 10.29
N ASP A 222 34.26 8.87 9.67
CA ASP A 222 33.67 10.16 10.05
C ASP A 222 32.19 10.27 9.65
N PHE A 223 31.69 9.37 8.80
CA PHE A 223 30.32 9.36 8.34
C PHE A 223 29.46 8.42 9.20
N VAL A 224 28.85 8.98 10.23
CA VAL A 224 28.15 8.20 11.27
C VAL A 224 26.65 8.08 10.99
N ILE A 225 26.07 8.91 10.11
CA ILE A 225 24.63 9.01 9.91
C ILE A 225 24.20 8.46 8.55
N LYS A 226 23.18 7.58 8.54
CA LYS A 226 22.60 7.00 7.32
C LYS A 226 21.38 7.78 6.85
N GLY A 227 21.42 8.33 5.65
CA GLY A 227 20.30 8.99 4.97
C GLY A 227 19.64 8.09 3.93
N LYS A 228 18.30 8.18 3.84
CA LYS A 228 17.52 7.55 2.77
C LYS A 228 16.84 8.59 1.91
N VAL A 229 17.23 8.69 0.64
CA VAL A 229 16.81 9.78 -0.27
C VAL A 229 15.32 9.72 -0.53
N SER A 230 14.78 8.51 -0.74
CA SER A 230 13.35 8.29 -1.04
C SER A 230 12.39 8.81 0.02
N THR A 231 12.78 8.74 1.31
CA THR A 231 11.92 9.14 2.44
C THR A 231 12.36 10.45 3.08
N LYS A 232 13.52 11.01 2.68
CA LYS A 232 14.17 12.16 3.33
C LYS A 232 14.24 11.99 4.85
N ILE A 233 14.57 10.78 5.30
CA ILE A 233 14.76 10.46 6.72
C ILE A 233 16.21 10.04 6.91
N TYR A 234 16.84 10.52 7.98
CA TYR A 234 18.14 10.04 8.41
C TYR A 234 18.04 9.18 9.68
N HIS A 235 19.04 8.33 9.89
CA HIS A 235 19.15 7.45 11.03
C HIS A 235 20.53 7.64 11.67
N PRO A 236 20.61 8.21 12.88
CA PRO A 236 21.83 8.21 13.67
C PRO A 236 22.12 6.81 14.23
N GLU A 237 23.34 6.59 14.73
CA GLU A 237 23.77 5.30 15.30
C GLU A 237 22.91 4.81 16.48
N GLU A 238 22.33 5.75 17.22
CA GLU A 238 21.43 5.49 18.36
C GLU A 238 20.06 4.95 17.92
N SER A 239 19.71 5.11 16.64
CA SER A 239 18.43 4.65 16.12
C SER A 239 18.40 3.12 16.00
N SER A 240 17.34 2.49 16.51
CA SER A 240 17.10 1.05 16.30
C SER A 240 17.02 0.62 14.83
N PHE A 241 16.79 1.57 13.91
CA PHE A 241 16.75 1.36 12.47
C PHE A 241 18.11 1.48 11.78
N PHE A 242 19.16 1.92 12.48
CA PHE A 242 20.50 2.15 11.91
C PHE A 242 21.10 0.88 11.29
N VAL A 243 21.03 -0.25 11.99
CA VAL A 243 21.56 -1.53 11.50
C VAL A 243 20.77 -2.08 10.31
N ARG A 244 19.45 -1.82 10.27
CA ARG A 244 18.55 -2.38 9.25
C ARG A 244 18.50 -1.58 7.97
N THR A 245 18.83 -0.29 8.03
CA THR A 245 18.68 0.61 6.89
C THR A 245 19.90 0.54 5.98
N LYS A 246 19.64 0.28 4.70
CA LYS A 246 20.61 0.47 3.61
C LYS A 246 20.62 1.96 3.28
N ALA A 247 21.78 2.60 3.43
CA ALA A 247 21.93 4.02 3.18
C ALA A 247 22.01 4.31 1.69
N ASP A 248 21.34 5.37 1.25
CA ASP A 248 21.52 5.95 -0.09
C ASP A 248 22.55 7.10 -0.04
N VAL A 249 22.69 7.74 1.12
CA VAL A 249 23.61 8.85 1.41
C VAL A 249 24.13 8.70 2.84
N TRP A 250 25.37 9.10 3.08
CA TRP A 250 25.97 9.20 4.39
C TRP A 250 26.25 10.66 4.77
N PHE A 251 26.07 11.01 6.04
CA PHE A 251 26.36 12.34 6.60
C PHE A 251 27.34 12.23 7.77
N THR A 252 28.15 13.27 7.98
CA THR A 252 29.02 13.40 9.16
C THR A 252 28.20 13.69 10.41
N ASP A 253 27.33 14.70 10.32
CA ASP A 253 26.58 15.26 11.46
C ASP A 253 25.08 15.38 11.16
N ALA A 254 24.28 15.45 12.22
CA ALA A 254 22.83 15.57 12.14
C ALA A 254 22.42 16.90 11.49
N GLU A 255 23.11 17.98 11.85
CA GLU A 255 22.88 19.33 11.31
C GLU A 255 23.08 19.36 9.79
N THR A 256 24.11 18.67 9.29
CA THR A 256 24.38 18.55 7.85
C THR A 256 23.26 17.81 7.13
N ALA A 257 22.70 16.76 7.74
CA ALA A 257 21.57 16.02 7.19
C ALA A 257 20.30 16.90 7.16
N GLU A 258 20.05 17.70 8.19
CA GLU A 258 18.92 18.63 8.28
C GLU A 258 19.03 19.79 7.31
N ALA A 259 20.23 20.36 7.14
CA ALA A 259 20.52 21.37 6.11
C ALA A 259 20.26 20.82 4.68
N ALA A 260 20.53 19.53 4.47
CA ALA A 260 20.20 18.81 3.22
C ALA A 260 18.70 18.42 3.10
N GLY A 261 17.86 18.81 4.07
CA GLY A 261 16.43 18.57 4.10
C GLY A 261 16.02 17.16 4.52
N PHE A 262 16.89 16.42 5.21
CA PHE A 262 16.54 15.14 5.85
C PHE A 262 16.08 15.38 7.28
N ARG A 263 15.07 14.63 7.73
CA ARG A 263 14.51 14.75 9.08
C ARG A 263 14.74 13.50 9.93
N LEU A 264 14.69 13.65 11.25
CA LEU A 264 14.67 12.51 12.18
C LEU A 264 13.43 11.63 11.98
N PRO A 265 13.49 10.33 12.35
CA PRO A 265 12.33 9.47 12.41
C PRO A 265 11.33 9.97 13.46
N SER A 266 10.03 9.91 13.14
CA SER A 266 8.94 10.38 14.01
C SER A 266 8.92 9.83 15.44
N SER A 267 9.54 8.68 15.70
CA SER A 267 9.69 8.15 17.07
C SER A 267 10.65 8.99 17.89
N MET A 268 11.78 9.40 17.31
CA MET A 268 12.80 10.19 18.03
C MET A 268 12.46 11.68 18.08
N GLN A 269 11.71 12.20 17.11
CA GLN A 269 11.17 13.56 17.20
C GLN A 269 10.33 13.76 18.47
N LYS A 270 9.49 12.77 18.82
CA LYS A 270 8.69 12.79 20.04
C LYS A 270 9.53 12.71 21.31
N ASP A 271 10.65 11.98 21.26
CA ASP A 271 11.55 11.86 22.40
C ASP A 271 12.30 13.19 22.62
N GLN A 272 12.74 13.87 21.56
CA GLN A 272 13.34 15.21 21.63
C GLN A 272 12.35 16.27 22.17
N GLU A 273 11.13 16.32 21.63
CA GLU A 273 10.08 17.23 22.14
C GLU A 273 9.75 16.95 23.62
N ALA A 274 9.78 15.69 24.05
CA ALA A 274 9.55 15.30 25.45
C ALA A 274 10.73 15.64 26.38
N GLU A 275 11.95 15.74 25.86
CA GLU A 275 13.12 16.21 26.61
C GLU A 275 13.15 17.73 26.73
N GLU A 276 12.90 18.46 25.64
CA GLU A 276 12.81 19.93 25.63
C GLU A 276 11.74 20.43 26.62
N THR A 277 10.55 19.82 26.60
CA THR A 277 9.47 20.17 27.54
C THR A 277 9.79 19.88 29.01
N LYS A 278 10.67 18.90 29.29
CA LYS A 278 11.16 18.64 30.66
C LYS A 278 12.21 19.64 31.10
N VAL A 279 13.08 20.08 30.19
CA VAL A 279 14.10 21.10 30.48
C VAL A 279 13.43 22.44 30.80
N ASP A 280 12.42 22.84 30.03
CA ASP A 280 11.65 24.07 30.27
C ASP A 280 10.90 24.05 31.61
N GLN A 281 10.34 22.89 31.99
CA GLN A 281 9.70 22.73 33.30
C GLN A 281 10.72 22.86 34.45
N ASN A 282 11.91 22.29 34.30
CA ASN A 282 12.97 22.36 35.32
C ASN A 282 13.61 23.76 35.43
N GLN A 283 13.63 24.54 34.35
CA GLN A 283 14.13 25.92 34.38
C GLN A 283 13.11 26.87 35.03
N ASN A 284 11.81 26.67 34.80
CA ASN A 284 10.77 27.45 35.45
C ASN A 284 10.66 27.17 36.96
N ASP A 285 10.84 25.91 37.39
CA ASP A 285 10.79 25.55 38.82
C ASP A 285 11.99 26.10 39.63
N ASN A 286 13.13 26.41 39.00
CA ASN A 286 14.30 26.98 39.66
C ASN A 286 14.33 28.53 39.62
N GLY A 287 13.39 29.18 38.92
CA GLY A 287 13.31 30.64 38.77
C GLY A 287 12.37 31.36 39.74
N GLU A 288 11.51 30.64 40.48
CA GLU A 288 10.54 31.22 41.42
C GLU A 288 11.03 31.29 42.89
N SER A 289 12.33 31.07 43.14
CA SER A 289 12.90 31.06 44.49
C SER A 289 14.05 32.07 44.71
N GLU A 290 13.91 33.31 44.25
CA GLU A 290 14.67 34.47 44.74
C GLU A 290 13.75 35.64 45.11
#